data_AF-A0A1W1XVZ9-F1
#
_entry.id   AF-A0A1W1XVZ9-F1
#
_cell.length_a   1.000
_cell.length_b   1.000
_cell.length_c   1.000
_cell.angle_alpha   90.00
_cell.angle_beta   90.00
_cell.angle_gamma   90.00
#
_symmetry.space_group_name_H-M   'P 1'
#
loop_
_entity.id
_entity.type
_entity.pdbx_description
1 polymer ?
#
loop_
_entity_poly.entity_id
_entity_poly.type
_entity_poly.pdbx_seq_one_letter_code
_entity_poly.pdbx_strand_id
1 'polypeptide(L)'
;MAAITLCPKELMTNALSNKKSAQNFEETQLFPILELIEACEEAGISLVFSREILGEITEKAPWDAQEENIRSYLNDWYNGIIVPLQKCTNLLTGGAPPEDICDQISDTNIHNHFKDLISQLDTDSTKILGKSLFSIYATNPCPENPKCGNGLLIHGFPKDKENLKKIKYPIYLIYPIELPADGPNPFTPPKNWDKSGSPQRSSADNGYVDRTGRSWCWDKMHNDHWDVQLKNGSHLNIFPNGTER
;
A
#
# COMPACT_ATOMS: atom_id res chain seq x y z
N MET A 1 11.76 -0.84 4.35
CA MET A 1 10.68 -1.85 4.48
C MET A 1 9.45 -1.28 3.82
N ALA A 2 8.70 -2.06 3.05
CA ALA A 2 7.48 -1.55 2.42
C ALA A 2 6.41 -1.34 3.50
N ALA A 3 5.86 -0.13 3.59
CA ALA A 3 4.95 0.27 4.64
C ALA A 3 3.64 0.81 4.06
N ILE A 4 2.53 0.42 4.68
CA ILE A 4 1.20 0.95 4.40
C ILE A 4 0.65 1.54 5.70
N THR A 5 0.05 2.72 5.64
CA THR A 5 -0.79 3.26 6.71
C THR A 5 -2.24 3.35 6.24
N LEU A 6 -3.16 3.35 7.19
CA LEU A 6 -4.57 3.62 6.95
C LEU A 6 -4.84 5.12 7.10
N CYS A 7 -5.76 5.67 6.30
CA CYS A 7 -6.31 6.99 6.59
C CYS A 7 -7.26 6.88 7.80
N PRO A 8 -7.10 7.71 8.86
CA PRO A 8 -7.90 7.60 10.08
C PRO A 8 -9.41 7.70 9.86
N LYS A 9 -9.85 8.42 8.83
CA LYS A 9 -11.27 8.57 8.50
C LYS A 9 -11.97 7.24 8.20
N GLU A 10 -11.23 6.26 7.70
CA GLU A 10 -11.75 4.92 7.37
C GLU A 10 -12.05 4.11 8.64
N LEU A 11 -11.59 4.59 9.81
CA LEU A 11 -11.81 3.98 11.11
C LEU A 11 -12.85 4.73 11.96
N MET A 12 -13.33 5.89 11.50
CA MET A 12 -14.24 6.73 12.28
C MET A 12 -15.67 6.19 12.20
N THR A 13 -16.22 5.77 13.33
CA THR A 13 -17.57 5.17 13.44
C THR A 13 -18.70 6.21 13.49
N ASN A 14 -18.40 7.48 13.20
CA ASN A 14 -19.27 8.62 13.51
C ASN A 14 -20.57 8.66 12.67
N ALA A 15 -20.67 7.84 11.63
CA ALA A 15 -21.82 7.77 10.73
C ALA A 15 -22.90 6.74 11.16
N LEU A 16 -22.70 6.01 12.25
CA LEU A 16 -23.59 4.95 12.70
C LEU A 16 -24.79 5.53 13.45
N SER A 17 -25.95 5.58 12.79
CA SER A 17 -27.19 6.15 13.35
C SER A 17 -28.37 5.19 13.33
N ASN A 18 -28.26 4.06 12.64
CA ASN A 18 -29.29 3.01 12.53
C ASN A 18 -28.71 1.72 11.93
N LYS A 19 -29.49 0.63 11.99
CA LYS A 19 -29.12 -0.68 11.41
C LYS A 19 -28.64 -0.62 9.96
N LYS A 20 -29.29 0.15 9.09
CA LYS A 20 -28.91 0.25 7.67
C LYS A 20 -27.54 0.93 7.50
N SER A 21 -27.26 1.97 8.29
CA SER A 21 -25.94 2.61 8.30
C SER A 21 -24.84 1.69 8.83
N ALA A 22 -25.15 0.86 9.83
CA ALA A 22 -24.20 -0.14 10.35
C ALA A 22 -23.85 -1.21 9.31
N GLN A 23 -24.86 -1.80 8.65
CA GLN A 23 -24.62 -2.78 7.59
C GLN A 23 -23.84 -2.17 6.41
N ASN A 24 -24.20 -0.96 5.98
CA ASN A 24 -23.49 -0.29 4.90
C ASN A 24 -22.03 0.01 5.28
N PHE A 25 -21.76 0.40 6.53
CA PHE A 25 -20.39 0.60 7.01
C PHE A 25 -19.60 -0.71 7.00
N GLU A 26 -20.21 -1.80 7.46
CA GLU A 26 -19.58 -3.13 7.47
C GLU A 26 -19.12 -3.55 6.06
N GLU A 27 -20.03 -3.44 5.09
CA GLU A 27 -19.76 -3.81 3.69
C GLU A 27 -18.76 -2.86 3.01
N THR A 28 -18.82 -1.56 3.30
CA THR A 28 -18.04 -0.54 2.57
C THR A 28 -16.73 -0.15 3.24
N GLN A 29 -16.55 -0.44 4.53
CA GLN A 29 -15.35 -0.06 5.30
C GLN A 29 -14.75 -1.24 6.06
N LEU A 30 -15.53 -2.01 6.84
CA LEU A 30 -14.98 -3.11 7.66
C LEU A 30 -14.33 -4.20 6.81
N PHE A 31 -15.07 -4.81 5.87
CA PHE A 31 -14.53 -5.90 5.06
C PHE A 31 -13.32 -5.48 4.21
N PRO A 32 -13.33 -4.33 3.51
CA PRO A 32 -12.15 -3.90 2.76
C PRO A 32 -10.89 -3.70 3.63
N ILE A 33 -11.04 -3.22 4.88
CA ILE A 33 -9.90 -3.06 5.79
C ILE A 33 -9.38 -4.41 6.27
N LEU A 34 -10.28 -5.36 6.57
CA LEU A 34 -9.90 -6.73 6.93
C LEU A 34 -9.12 -7.41 5.81
N GLU A 35 -9.65 -7.36 4.59
CA GLU A 35 -8.98 -7.90 3.40
C GLU A 35 -7.61 -7.25 3.17
N LEU A 36 -7.48 -5.94 3.41
CA LEU A 36 -6.18 -5.26 3.35
C LEU A 36 -5.21 -5.80 4.41
N ILE A 37 -5.64 -5.96 5.66
CA ILE A 37 -4.79 -6.45 6.76
C ILE A 37 -4.26 -7.84 6.41
N GLU A 38 -5.14 -8.75 6.02
CA GLU A 38 -4.80 -10.11 5.60
C GLU A 38 -3.85 -10.10 4.39
N ALA A 39 -4.16 -9.32 3.36
CA ALA A 39 -3.32 -9.24 2.17
C ALA A 39 -1.94 -8.62 2.46
N CYS A 40 -1.83 -7.71 3.42
CA CYS A 40 -0.53 -7.18 3.87
C CYS A 40 0.29 -8.25 4.58
N GLU A 41 -0.34 -9.04 5.46
CA GLU A 41 0.31 -10.16 6.15
C GLU A 41 0.82 -11.20 5.15
N GLU A 42 -0.04 -11.66 4.23
CA GLU A 42 0.33 -12.60 3.14
C GLU A 42 1.49 -12.06 2.29
N ALA A 43 1.48 -10.77 1.97
CA ALA A 43 2.51 -10.15 1.16
C ALA A 43 3.81 -9.88 1.94
N GLY A 44 3.81 -9.97 3.27
CA GLY A 44 4.93 -9.53 4.12
C GLY A 44 5.16 -8.02 4.09
N ILE A 45 4.09 -7.24 3.92
CA ILE A 45 4.09 -5.78 3.94
C ILE A 45 3.71 -5.31 5.35
N SER A 46 4.46 -4.36 5.89
CA SER A 46 4.16 -3.85 7.23
C SER A 46 3.04 -2.83 7.17
N LEU A 47 1.97 -3.10 7.92
CA LEU A 47 0.99 -2.10 8.27
C LEU A 47 1.54 -1.28 9.44
N VAL A 48 1.59 0.04 9.25
CA VAL A 48 2.13 1.00 10.21
C VAL A 48 1.03 2.00 10.56
N PHE A 49 0.84 2.25 11.84
CA PHE A 49 -0.20 3.15 12.29
C PHE A 49 0.23 3.94 13.54
N SER A 50 -0.46 5.03 13.85
CA SER A 50 -0.21 5.82 15.07
C SER A 50 -0.97 5.22 16.24
N ARG A 51 -0.25 4.97 17.34
CA ARG A 51 -0.85 4.46 18.57
C ARG A 51 -1.86 5.45 19.15
N GLU A 52 -1.55 6.74 19.09
CA GLU A 52 -2.39 7.82 19.61
C GLU A 52 -3.70 7.91 18.83
N ILE A 53 -3.66 7.76 17.50
CA ILE A 53 -4.88 7.73 16.68
C ILE A 53 -5.78 6.55 17.08
N LEU A 54 -5.23 5.35 17.28
CA LEU A 54 -6.05 4.21 17.72
C LEU A 54 -6.68 4.46 19.08
N GLY A 55 -5.91 5.05 20.02
CA GLY A 55 -6.42 5.43 21.34
C GLY A 55 -7.61 6.39 21.21
N GLU A 56 -7.41 7.50 20.52
CA GLU A 56 -8.43 8.54 20.30
C GLU A 56 -9.69 8.00 19.62
N ILE A 57 -9.55 7.18 18.58
CA ILE A 57 -10.68 6.58 17.86
C ILE A 57 -11.43 5.58 18.76
N THR A 58 -10.69 4.78 19.53
CA THR A 58 -11.30 3.80 20.45
C THR A 58 -12.04 4.50 21.59
N GLU A 59 -11.47 5.58 22.15
CA GLU A 59 -12.10 6.34 23.25
C GLU A 59 -13.37 7.07 22.80
N LYS A 60 -13.41 7.54 21.55
CA LYS A 60 -14.56 8.27 20.99
C LYS A 60 -15.66 7.37 20.43
N ALA A 61 -15.43 6.06 20.36
CA ALA A 61 -16.44 5.13 19.84
C ALA A 61 -17.68 5.09 20.77
N PRO A 62 -18.89 4.96 20.22
CA PRO A 62 -20.14 5.03 20.98
C PRO A 62 -20.44 3.71 21.71
N TRP A 63 -19.58 3.28 22.63
CA TRP A 63 -19.69 2.01 23.36
C TRP A 63 -21.01 1.83 24.12
N ASP A 64 -21.61 2.94 24.55
CA ASP A 64 -22.87 2.95 25.31
C ASP A 64 -24.13 2.86 24.42
N ALA A 65 -23.96 2.62 23.11
CA ALA A 65 -25.07 2.43 22.18
C ALA A 65 -26.00 1.29 22.64
N GLN A 66 -27.27 1.62 22.85
CA GLN A 66 -28.27 0.69 23.38
C GLN A 66 -28.87 -0.24 22.32
N GLU A 67 -28.77 0.13 21.03
CA GLU A 67 -29.26 -0.71 19.94
C GLU A 67 -28.36 -1.93 19.74
N GLU A 68 -28.93 -3.13 19.87
CA GLU A 68 -28.21 -4.40 19.75
C GLU A 68 -27.41 -4.52 18.44
N ASN A 69 -27.97 -4.05 17.32
CA ASN A 69 -27.27 -4.08 16.03
C ASN A 69 -26.01 -3.20 16.03
N ILE A 70 -26.05 -2.03 16.67
CA ILE A 70 -24.90 -1.13 16.76
C ILE A 70 -23.84 -1.74 17.67
N ARG A 71 -24.26 -2.36 18.79
CA ARG A 71 -23.34 -3.02 19.71
C ARG A 71 -22.63 -4.23 19.09
N SER A 72 -23.36 -5.08 18.35
CA SER A 72 -22.75 -6.20 17.62
C SER A 72 -21.68 -5.68 16.66
N TYR A 73 -22.05 -4.69 15.86
CA TYR A 73 -21.13 -4.05 14.93
C TYR A 73 -19.88 -3.47 15.64
N LEU A 74 -20.03 -2.77 16.77
CA LEU A 74 -18.89 -2.20 17.49
C LEU A 74 -17.93 -3.29 17.99
N ASN A 75 -18.47 -4.44 18.38
CA ASN A 75 -17.65 -5.60 18.74
C ASN A 75 -16.90 -6.14 17.51
N ASP A 76 -17.55 -6.24 16.36
CA ASP A 76 -16.94 -6.76 15.13
C ASP A 76 -15.86 -5.80 14.61
N TRP A 77 -16.13 -4.50 14.63
CA TRP A 77 -15.15 -3.46 14.32
C TRP A 77 -13.95 -3.49 15.28
N TYR A 78 -14.18 -3.62 16.59
CA TYR A 78 -13.11 -3.67 17.57
C TYR A 78 -12.25 -4.93 17.43
N ASN A 79 -12.88 -6.10 17.38
CA ASN A 79 -12.18 -7.38 17.32
C ASN A 79 -11.55 -7.62 15.93
N GLY A 80 -12.21 -7.16 14.88
CA GLY A 80 -11.78 -7.33 13.49
C GLY A 80 -10.74 -6.29 13.06
N ILE A 81 -10.88 -5.02 13.44
CA ILE A 81 -9.94 -3.97 13.01
C ILE A 81 -9.00 -3.57 14.13
N ILE A 82 -9.54 -3.06 15.24
CA ILE A 82 -8.72 -2.39 16.26
C ILE A 82 -7.71 -3.35 16.89
N VAL A 83 -8.13 -4.56 17.26
CA VAL A 83 -7.24 -5.57 17.85
C VAL A 83 -6.12 -5.99 16.89
N PRO A 84 -6.38 -6.30 15.60
CA PRO A 84 -5.30 -6.52 14.64
C PRO A 84 -4.37 -5.33 14.45
N LEU A 85 -4.90 -4.10 14.33
CA LEU A 85 -4.06 -2.91 14.20
C LEU A 85 -3.14 -2.67 15.41
N GLN A 86 -3.61 -3.00 16.62
CA GLN A 86 -2.76 -2.93 17.83
C GLN A 86 -1.59 -3.93 17.80
N LYS A 87 -1.69 -5.02 17.04
CA LYS A 87 -0.62 -6.01 16.86
C LYS A 87 0.36 -5.61 15.74
N CYS A 88 -0.05 -4.71 14.84
CA CYS A 88 0.79 -4.16 13.80
C CYS A 88 1.85 -3.19 14.37
N THR A 89 2.73 -2.68 13.50
CA THR A 89 3.75 -1.71 13.89
C THR A 89 3.07 -0.39 14.27
N ASN A 90 3.16 -0.05 15.55
CA ASN A 90 2.58 1.19 16.07
C ASN A 90 3.68 2.21 16.37
N LEU A 91 3.66 3.32 15.65
CA LEU A 91 4.56 4.45 15.87
C LEU A 91 3.95 5.41 16.90
N LEU A 92 4.80 5.94 17.76
CA LEU A 92 4.43 7.03 18.66
C LEU A 92 4.51 8.34 17.90
N THR A 93 3.46 9.14 18.02
CA THR A 93 3.34 10.45 17.37
C THR A 93 3.15 11.52 18.43
N GLY A 94 4.00 12.55 18.40
CA GLY A 94 3.94 13.70 19.32
C GLY A 94 2.93 14.77 18.89
N GLY A 95 2.42 14.67 17.65
CA GLY A 95 1.55 15.65 17.04
C GLY A 95 2.36 16.77 16.37
N ALA A 96 2.03 17.09 15.13
CA ALA A 96 2.68 18.15 14.37
C ALA A 96 1.85 19.46 14.40
N PRO A 97 2.46 20.65 14.20
CA PRO A 97 1.73 21.91 14.11
C PRO A 97 0.67 21.87 12.98
N PRO A 98 -0.41 22.67 13.09
CA PRO A 98 -1.53 22.61 12.16
C PRO A 98 -1.09 22.99 10.75
N GLU A 99 -1.20 22.03 9.84
CA GLU A 99 -1.18 22.23 8.40
C GLU A 99 -2.10 21.17 7.80
N ASP A 100 -2.95 21.56 6.85
CA ASP A 100 -4.03 20.68 6.40
C ASP A 100 -3.52 19.55 5.52
N ILE A 101 -3.75 18.30 5.94
CA ILE A 101 -3.41 17.07 5.20
C ILE A 101 -4.67 16.35 4.71
N CYS A 102 -5.75 16.35 5.48
CA CYS A 102 -7.06 15.97 4.95
C CYS A 102 -8.17 16.73 5.68
N ASP A 103 -9.02 17.38 4.90
CA ASP A 103 -10.20 18.14 5.31
C ASP A 103 -11.33 17.26 5.87
N GLN A 104 -11.30 15.95 5.57
CA GLN A 104 -12.28 14.99 6.05
C GLN A 104 -12.02 14.49 7.48
N ILE A 105 -10.87 14.81 8.07
CA ILE A 105 -10.56 14.51 9.48
C ILE A 105 -10.90 15.75 10.30
N SER A 106 -12.12 15.81 10.82
CA SER A 106 -12.58 16.96 11.61
C SER A 106 -11.92 17.06 12.98
N ASP A 107 -11.40 15.95 13.49
CA ASP A 107 -10.75 15.88 14.79
C ASP A 107 -9.30 16.36 14.72
N THR A 108 -9.02 17.50 15.35
CA THR A 108 -7.70 18.15 15.30
C THR A 108 -6.60 17.29 15.91
N ASN A 109 -6.88 16.49 16.95
CA ASN A 109 -5.86 15.63 17.56
C ASN A 109 -5.50 14.49 16.59
N ILE A 110 -6.50 13.79 16.07
CA ILE A 110 -6.29 12.70 15.10
C ILE A 110 -5.56 13.22 13.86
N HIS A 111 -5.94 14.40 13.37
CA HIS A 111 -5.28 15.07 12.25
C HIS A 111 -3.80 15.33 12.53
N ASN A 112 -3.47 15.90 13.70
CA ASN A 112 -2.09 16.24 14.06
C ASN A 112 -1.20 15.00 14.23
N HIS A 113 -1.74 13.92 14.81
CA HIS A 113 -1.03 12.64 14.92
C HIS A 113 -0.84 11.98 13.55
N PHE A 114 -1.86 12.04 12.68
CA PHE A 114 -1.75 11.50 11.33
C PHE A 114 -0.69 12.23 10.51
N LYS A 115 -0.63 13.55 10.65
CA LYS A 115 0.42 14.36 10.01
C LYS A 115 1.83 13.93 10.43
N ASP A 116 2.04 13.78 11.73
CA ASP A 116 3.32 13.36 12.27
C ASP A 116 3.70 11.97 11.74
N LEU A 117 2.75 11.03 11.74
CA LEU A 117 2.94 9.70 11.14
C LEU A 117 3.39 9.78 9.66
N ILE A 118 2.70 10.57 8.83
CA ILE A 118 3.08 10.72 7.42
C ILE A 118 4.48 11.34 7.28
N SER A 119 4.84 12.30 8.14
CA SER A 119 6.18 12.91 8.11
C SER A 119 7.28 11.93 8.50
N GLN A 120 7.04 11.08 9.50
CA GLN A 120 7.96 10.02 9.91
C GLN A 120 8.13 9.01 8.77
N LEU A 121 7.04 8.55 8.16
CA LEU A 121 7.07 7.65 7.01
C LEU A 121 7.79 8.26 5.81
N ASP A 122 7.59 9.55 5.49
CA ASP A 122 8.30 10.23 4.40
C ASP A 122 9.81 10.23 4.63
N THR A 123 10.22 10.55 5.86
CA THR A 123 11.64 10.66 6.25
C THR A 123 12.36 9.32 6.19
N ASP A 124 11.70 8.26 6.65
CA ASP A 124 12.29 6.91 6.71
C ASP A 124 12.20 6.14 5.39
N SER A 125 11.45 6.66 4.42
CA SER A 125 11.21 5.97 3.15
C SER A 125 12.31 6.22 2.11
N THR A 126 12.53 5.21 1.27
CA THR A 126 13.31 5.38 0.04
C THR A 126 12.51 6.20 -0.96
N LYS A 127 13.16 7.12 -1.69
CA LYS A 127 12.51 7.91 -2.73
C LYS A 127 12.74 7.31 -4.12
N ILE A 128 11.66 7.14 -4.89
CA ILE A 128 11.68 6.70 -6.29
C ILE A 128 10.95 7.75 -7.10
N LEU A 129 11.59 8.29 -8.13
CA LEU A 129 11.07 9.43 -8.91
C LEU A 129 10.64 10.62 -8.03
N GLY A 130 11.37 10.84 -6.93
CA GLY A 130 11.06 11.89 -5.95
C GLY A 130 9.87 11.60 -5.03
N LYS A 131 9.22 10.43 -5.16
CA LYS A 131 8.11 10.00 -4.31
C LYS A 131 8.57 9.03 -3.24
N SER A 132 8.03 9.18 -2.05
CA SER A 132 8.35 8.38 -0.89
C SER A 132 7.68 7.02 -0.96
N LEU A 133 8.45 5.96 -0.69
CA LEU A 133 7.98 4.58 -0.79
C LEU A 133 7.25 4.14 0.49
N PHE A 134 6.09 4.71 0.70
CA PHE A 134 5.06 4.20 1.59
C PHE A 134 3.71 4.35 0.89
N SER A 135 2.64 3.83 1.49
CA SER A 135 1.31 3.98 0.93
C SER A 135 0.27 4.34 1.96
N ILE A 136 -0.78 5.01 1.51
CA ILE A 136 -1.94 5.35 2.32
C ILE A 136 -3.13 4.64 1.70
N TYR A 137 -3.79 3.80 2.50
CA TYR A 137 -5.08 3.24 2.15
C TYR A 137 -6.20 4.23 2.49
N ALA A 138 -7.05 4.51 1.51
CA ALA A 138 -8.28 5.29 1.67
C ALA A 138 -9.30 4.89 0.60
N THR A 139 -10.53 4.58 0.99
CA THR A 139 -11.59 4.20 0.05
C THR A 139 -12.00 5.37 -0.84
N ASN A 140 -11.96 6.59 -0.30
CA ASN A 140 -12.27 7.82 -1.01
C ASN A 140 -11.13 8.83 -0.78
N PRO A 141 -9.99 8.74 -1.46
CA PRO A 141 -8.84 9.62 -1.22
C PRO A 141 -9.24 11.11 -1.25
N CYS A 142 -8.61 11.96 -0.42
CA CYS A 142 -8.88 13.40 -0.41
C CYS A 142 -8.32 13.99 -1.74
N PRO A 143 -9.15 14.31 -2.75
CA PRO A 143 -8.71 14.44 -4.15
C PRO A 143 -7.81 15.66 -4.40
N GLU A 144 -7.86 16.64 -3.49
CA GLU A 144 -7.21 17.94 -3.64
C GLU A 144 -5.95 18.10 -2.77
N ASN A 145 -5.60 17.13 -1.90
CA ASN A 145 -4.44 17.29 -1.01
C ASN A 145 -3.20 16.53 -1.52
N PRO A 146 -2.22 17.23 -2.14
CA PRO A 146 -1.01 16.61 -2.68
C PRO A 146 -0.15 15.91 -1.60
N LYS A 147 -0.35 16.21 -0.30
CA LYS A 147 0.42 15.59 0.80
C LYS A 147 -0.06 14.19 1.17
N CYS A 148 -1.33 13.86 0.93
CA CYS A 148 -1.77 12.46 0.88
C CYS A 148 -1.14 11.72 -0.31
N GLY A 149 -0.71 12.44 -1.35
CA GLY A 149 -0.02 11.92 -2.54
C GLY A 149 1.51 11.82 -2.42
N ASN A 150 2.10 12.04 -1.24
CA ASN A 150 3.54 11.84 -1.03
C ASN A 150 3.95 10.37 -1.16
N GLY A 151 3.01 9.44 -0.97
CA GLY A 151 3.15 8.01 -1.21
C GLY A 151 2.24 7.48 -2.32
N LEU A 152 2.18 6.16 -2.47
CA LEU A 152 1.19 5.52 -3.35
C LEU A 152 -0.17 5.49 -2.64
N LEU A 153 -1.23 5.77 -3.37
CA LEU A 153 -2.60 5.66 -2.85
C LEU A 153 -3.17 4.29 -3.20
N ILE A 154 -3.82 3.67 -2.23
CA ILE A 154 -4.66 2.49 -2.45
C ILE A 154 -6.12 2.92 -2.27
N HIS A 155 -6.91 2.81 -3.34
CA HIS A 155 -8.25 3.34 -3.50
C HIS A 155 -9.36 2.32 -3.16
N GLY A 156 -8.99 1.14 -2.67
CA GLY A 156 -9.93 0.15 -2.14
C GLY A 156 -9.54 -1.29 -2.42
N PHE A 157 -9.87 -2.17 -1.49
CA PHE A 157 -9.75 -3.63 -1.66
C PHE A 157 -11.07 -4.26 -2.08
N PRO A 158 -11.04 -5.37 -2.86
CA PRO A 158 -9.86 -6.11 -3.35
C PRO A 158 -9.29 -5.60 -4.69
N LYS A 159 -9.89 -4.56 -5.28
CA LYS A 159 -9.57 -4.08 -6.63
C LYS A 159 -8.10 -3.70 -6.83
N ASP A 160 -7.45 -3.20 -5.78
CA ASP A 160 -6.08 -2.70 -5.83
C ASP A 160 -5.02 -3.70 -5.33
N LYS A 161 -5.29 -5.01 -5.35
CA LYS A 161 -4.29 -6.03 -4.92
C LYS A 161 -2.97 -5.93 -5.68
N GLU A 162 -2.99 -5.50 -6.95
CA GLU A 162 -1.77 -5.26 -7.74
C GLU A 162 -0.89 -4.13 -7.16
N ASN A 163 -1.48 -3.15 -6.47
CA ASN A 163 -0.71 -2.08 -5.83
C ASN A 163 0.12 -2.62 -4.66
N LEU A 164 -0.30 -3.68 -3.98
CA LEU A 164 0.56 -4.36 -2.98
C LEU A 164 1.84 -4.89 -3.60
N LYS A 165 1.75 -5.43 -4.82
CA LYS A 165 2.94 -5.91 -5.55
C LYS A 165 3.89 -4.74 -5.86
N LYS A 166 3.37 -3.57 -6.25
CA LYS A 166 4.17 -2.34 -6.45
C LYS A 166 4.79 -1.81 -5.16
N ILE A 167 4.08 -1.93 -4.04
CA ILE A 167 4.56 -1.51 -2.72
C ILE A 167 5.69 -2.41 -2.24
N LYS A 168 5.51 -3.73 -2.36
CA LYS A 168 6.52 -4.74 -2.02
C LYS A 168 7.73 -4.65 -2.94
N TYR A 169 7.50 -4.44 -4.23
CA TYR A 169 8.52 -4.40 -5.28
C TYR A 169 8.38 -3.11 -6.10
N PRO A 170 9.07 -2.04 -5.67
CA PRO A 170 8.90 -0.70 -6.26
C PRO A 170 9.38 -0.58 -7.70
N ILE A 171 10.10 -1.59 -8.21
CA ILE A 171 10.52 -1.66 -9.61
C ILE A 171 9.32 -1.54 -10.55
N TYR A 172 8.15 -2.02 -10.13
CA TYR A 172 6.92 -2.00 -10.94
C TYR A 172 6.28 -0.62 -11.08
N LEU A 173 6.81 0.41 -10.42
CA LEU A 173 6.45 1.79 -10.69
C LEU A 173 6.97 2.28 -12.05
N ILE A 174 8.00 1.61 -12.58
CA ILE A 174 8.67 1.96 -13.84
C ILE A 174 8.56 0.81 -14.82
N TYR A 175 8.82 -0.42 -14.36
CA TYR A 175 8.90 -1.63 -15.18
C TYR A 175 7.57 -2.42 -15.20
N PRO A 176 7.33 -3.27 -16.22
CA PRO A 176 6.13 -4.12 -16.27
C PRO A 176 6.01 -5.09 -15.09
N ILE A 177 4.77 -5.41 -14.71
CA ILE A 177 4.46 -6.24 -13.53
C ILE A 177 4.79 -7.72 -13.73
N GLU A 178 4.98 -8.14 -14.98
CA GLU A 178 5.28 -9.52 -15.37
C GLU A 178 6.77 -9.84 -15.23
N LEU A 179 7.65 -8.85 -15.08
CA LEU A 179 9.05 -9.10 -14.77
C LEU A 179 9.16 -9.72 -13.37
N PRO A 180 9.89 -10.83 -13.19
CA PRO A 180 10.00 -11.47 -11.88
C PRO A 180 10.82 -10.59 -10.93
N ALA A 181 10.26 -10.16 -9.80
CA ALA A 181 11.02 -9.47 -8.75
C ALA A 181 11.63 -10.44 -7.73
N ASP A 182 11.22 -11.70 -7.78
CA ASP A 182 11.61 -12.79 -6.90
C ASP A 182 11.84 -14.09 -7.69
N GLY A 183 12.08 -15.19 -6.98
CA GLY A 183 12.40 -16.49 -7.56
C GLY A 183 13.89 -16.70 -7.86
N PRO A 184 14.25 -17.82 -8.53
CA PRO A 184 15.65 -18.16 -8.83
C PRO A 184 16.35 -17.19 -9.78
N ASN A 185 15.61 -16.62 -10.74
CA ASN A 185 16.12 -15.68 -11.73
C ASN A 185 15.33 -14.36 -11.71
N PRO A 186 15.52 -13.51 -10.69
CA PRO A 186 14.81 -12.25 -10.60
C PRO A 186 15.39 -11.21 -11.56
N PHE A 187 14.54 -10.40 -12.16
CA PHE A 187 14.92 -9.18 -12.85
C PHE A 187 15.40 -8.15 -11.82
N THR A 188 16.65 -7.75 -11.94
CA THR A 188 17.22 -6.66 -11.14
C THR A 188 17.49 -5.48 -12.06
N PRO A 189 16.81 -4.33 -11.92
CA PRO A 189 17.03 -3.20 -12.81
C PRO A 189 18.45 -2.61 -12.67
N PRO A 190 18.95 -1.85 -13.67
CA PRO A 190 20.29 -1.32 -13.66
C PRO A 190 20.45 -0.18 -12.65
N LYS A 191 21.69 0.28 -12.40
CA LYS A 191 21.93 1.36 -11.43
C LYS A 191 21.18 2.64 -11.82
N ASN A 192 20.66 3.36 -10.83
CA ASN A 192 19.90 4.62 -10.97
C ASN A 192 18.56 4.48 -11.71
N TRP A 193 18.02 3.26 -11.88
CA TRP A 193 16.71 3.06 -12.48
C TRP A 193 15.60 3.85 -11.76
N ASP A 194 15.73 4.00 -10.44
CA ASP A 194 14.84 4.71 -9.51
C ASP A 194 14.75 6.22 -9.78
N LYS A 195 15.69 6.75 -10.57
CA LYS A 195 15.74 8.15 -11.01
C LYS A 195 15.23 8.34 -12.44
N SER A 196 14.96 7.24 -13.15
CA SER A 196 14.51 7.26 -14.55
C SER A 196 13.00 7.13 -14.63
N GLY A 197 12.32 8.12 -15.21
CA GLY A 197 10.88 8.08 -15.44
C GLY A 197 10.41 6.99 -16.44
N SER A 198 11.34 6.25 -17.03
CA SER A 198 11.06 5.16 -17.97
C SER A 198 12.03 3.98 -17.79
N PRO A 199 11.60 2.75 -18.16
CA PRO A 199 12.47 1.59 -18.17
C PRO A 199 13.69 1.78 -19.06
N GLN A 200 14.83 1.27 -18.63
CA GLN A 200 16.00 1.19 -19.49
C GLN A 200 15.82 0.03 -20.47
N ARG A 201 15.91 0.35 -21.77
CA ARG A 201 15.73 -0.61 -22.86
C ARG A 201 17.01 -0.81 -23.65
N SER A 202 17.19 -2.02 -24.17
CA SER A 202 18.28 -2.41 -25.05
C SER A 202 18.06 -1.81 -26.43
N SER A 203 19.12 -1.30 -27.05
CA SER A 203 19.06 -0.74 -28.41
C SER A 203 18.94 -1.80 -29.50
N ALA A 204 19.27 -3.06 -29.20
CA ALA A 204 19.31 -4.13 -30.19
C ALA A 204 17.93 -4.72 -30.46
N ASP A 205 17.14 -4.93 -29.42
CA ASP A 205 15.90 -5.72 -29.43
C ASP A 205 14.75 -5.02 -28.66
N ASN A 206 15.00 -3.82 -28.10
CA ASN A 206 14.03 -3.06 -27.30
C ASN A 206 13.55 -3.77 -26.01
N GLY A 207 14.28 -4.81 -25.57
CA GLY A 207 14.03 -5.51 -24.32
C GLY A 207 14.44 -4.70 -23.09
N TYR A 208 13.97 -5.09 -21.90
CA TYR A 208 14.33 -4.43 -20.65
C TYR A 208 15.70 -4.86 -20.19
N VAL A 209 16.58 -3.89 -19.92
CA VAL A 209 17.96 -4.18 -19.53
C VAL A 209 18.02 -4.39 -18.03
N ASP A 210 18.64 -5.48 -17.58
CA ASP A 210 18.92 -5.72 -16.17
C ASP A 210 20.30 -5.22 -15.74
N ARG A 211 20.60 -5.31 -14.44
CA ARG A 211 21.85 -4.88 -13.82
C ARG A 211 23.09 -5.57 -14.38
N THR A 212 22.94 -6.78 -14.91
CA THR A 212 24.03 -7.55 -15.51
C THR A 212 24.20 -7.23 -17.00
N GLY A 213 23.27 -6.49 -17.59
CA GLY A 213 23.23 -6.12 -18.99
C GLY A 213 22.58 -7.19 -19.87
N ARG A 214 21.75 -8.08 -19.31
CA ARG A 214 20.89 -8.98 -20.10
C ARG A 214 19.69 -8.20 -20.60
N SER A 215 19.15 -8.59 -21.75
CA SER A 215 17.94 -8.00 -22.32
C SER A 215 16.77 -8.95 -22.11
N TRP A 216 15.68 -8.45 -21.52
CA TRP A 216 14.47 -9.21 -21.24
C TRP A 216 13.39 -8.81 -22.22
N CYS A 217 13.07 -9.72 -23.15
CA CYS A 217 12.02 -9.56 -24.15
C CYS A 217 10.87 -10.50 -23.82
N TRP A 218 9.64 -9.99 -23.73
CA TRP A 218 8.49 -10.87 -23.56
C TRP A 218 8.31 -11.69 -24.83
N ASP A 219 8.27 -13.02 -24.71
CA ASP A 219 8.09 -13.88 -25.86
C ASP A 219 6.67 -13.73 -26.40
N LYS A 220 6.56 -13.13 -27.59
CA LYS A 220 5.26 -12.90 -28.25
C LYS A 220 4.72 -14.16 -28.93
N MET A 221 5.54 -15.19 -29.11
CA MET A 221 5.12 -16.42 -29.77
C MET A 221 4.33 -17.32 -28.81
N HIS A 222 4.85 -17.58 -27.62
CA HIS A 222 4.18 -18.41 -26.61
C HIS A 222 3.41 -17.57 -25.58
N ASN A 223 3.81 -16.32 -25.35
CA ASN A 223 3.13 -15.36 -24.48
C ASN A 223 3.00 -15.83 -23.01
N ASP A 224 4.02 -16.54 -22.51
CA ASP A 224 4.06 -17.09 -21.16
C ASP A 224 5.39 -16.88 -20.43
N HIS A 225 6.46 -16.44 -21.12
CA HIS A 225 7.77 -16.23 -20.53
C HIS A 225 8.54 -15.03 -21.13
N TRP A 226 9.60 -14.65 -20.44
CA TRP A 226 10.63 -13.73 -20.92
C TRP A 226 11.75 -14.51 -21.60
N ASP A 227 12.07 -14.11 -22.83
CA ASP A 227 13.30 -14.48 -23.52
C ASP A 227 14.42 -13.53 -23.07
N VAL A 228 15.36 -14.07 -22.29
CA VAL A 228 16.44 -13.34 -21.63
C VAL A 228 17.74 -13.55 -22.38
N GLN A 229 18.14 -12.55 -23.17
CA GLN A 229 19.35 -12.58 -23.98
C GLN A 229 20.60 -12.32 -23.14
N LEU A 230 21.55 -13.25 -23.18
CA LEU A 230 22.81 -13.21 -22.45
C LEU A 230 23.93 -12.61 -23.31
N LYS A 231 24.96 -12.05 -22.65
CA LYS A 231 26.09 -11.39 -23.34
C LYS A 231 26.93 -12.32 -24.24
N ASN A 232 26.93 -13.61 -23.95
CA ASN A 232 27.61 -14.64 -24.74
C ASN A 232 26.78 -15.10 -25.96
N GLY A 233 25.60 -14.53 -26.20
CA GLY A 233 24.71 -14.87 -27.31
C GLY A 233 23.77 -16.04 -27.06
N SER A 234 23.80 -16.67 -25.88
CA SER A 234 22.76 -17.63 -25.47
C SER A 234 21.54 -16.90 -24.90
N HIS A 235 20.43 -17.62 -24.71
CA HIS A 235 19.22 -17.09 -24.08
C HIS A 235 18.68 -18.03 -23.00
N LEU A 236 17.85 -17.50 -22.12
CA LEU A 236 17.10 -18.23 -21.09
C LEU A 236 15.62 -17.90 -21.20
N ASN A 237 14.76 -18.88 -20.95
CA ASN A 237 13.31 -18.69 -20.92
C ASN A 237 12.85 -18.62 -19.47
N ILE A 238 12.53 -17.41 -18.99
CA ILE A 238 12.20 -17.15 -17.58
C ILE A 238 10.73 -16.79 -17.44
N PHE A 239 9.99 -17.58 -16.67
CA PHE A 239 8.59 -17.32 -16.36
C PHE A 239 8.41 -16.13 -15.39
N PRO A 240 7.20 -15.54 -15.27
CA PRO A 240 6.93 -14.40 -14.38
C PRO A 240 7.22 -14.64 -12.88
N ASN A 241 7.39 -15.90 -12.46
CA ASN A 241 7.77 -16.31 -11.10
C ASN A 241 9.30 -16.50 -10.92
N GLY A 242 10.09 -16.19 -11.95
CA GLY A 242 11.55 -16.30 -11.94
C GLY A 242 12.11 -17.71 -12.19
N THR A 243 11.27 -18.71 -12.47
CA THR A 243 11.76 -20.07 -12.80
C THR A 243 12.15 -20.18 -14.28
N GLU A 244 13.21 -20.93 -14.56
CA GLU A 244 13.63 -21.25 -15.92
C GLU A 244 12.87 -22.46 -16.46
N ARG A 245 12.62 -22.48 -17.77
CA ARG A 245 11.98 -23.59 -18.48
C ARG A 245 12.88 -24.81 -18.67
#